data_AF-A0A931CI05-F1
#
_entry.id   AF-A0A931CI05-F1
#
_cell.length_a   1.000
_cell.length_b   1.000
_cell.length_c   1.000
_cell.angle_alpha   90.00
_cell.angle_beta   90.00
_cell.angle_gamma   90.00
#
_symmetry.space_group_name_H-M   'P 1'
#
loop_
_entity.id
_entity.type
_entity.pdbx_description
1 polymer ?
#
loop_
_entity_poly.entity_id
_entity_poly.type
_entity_poly.pdbx_seq_one_letter_code
_entity_poly.pdbx_strand_id
1 'polypeptide(L)'
;MLDEKKTIELVASFYAEHGRWPSAASSSSYECGAGIWLNQQRVADCAGTMDPFRTSFLDHHLPGWRSSPEDIWQERAREASDFVLAYGRLPDMGAEAKGEKLIAIWLNSQRALEHSGSLPLVRRAWLKAHCPGWLEASPDRPVGRAIPMFALKRHPS
;
A
#
# COMPACT_ATOMS: atom_id res chain seq x y z
N MET A 1 24.44 -3.65 12.14
CA MET A 1 23.67 -2.40 12.33
C MET A 1 23.53 -1.79 10.94
N LEU A 2 22.32 -1.76 10.36
CA LEU A 2 22.14 -1.18 9.02
C LEU A 2 22.49 0.31 9.10
N ASP A 3 23.21 0.79 8.08
CA ASP A 3 23.48 2.22 7.88
C ASP A 3 22.16 2.99 7.86
N GLU A 4 22.07 4.09 8.61
CA GLU A 4 20.86 4.91 8.72
C GLU A 4 20.38 5.39 7.35
N LYS A 5 21.31 5.76 6.47
CA LYS A 5 21.00 6.19 5.11
C LYS A 5 20.34 5.07 4.32
N LYS A 6 20.87 3.84 4.43
CA LYS A 6 20.28 2.65 3.77
C LYS A 6 18.89 2.33 4.29
N THR A 7 18.65 2.55 5.59
CA THR A 7 17.33 2.32 6.18
C THR A 7 16.31 3.32 5.64
N ILE A 8 16.70 4.59 5.51
CA ILE A 8 15.86 5.64 4.91
C ILE A 8 15.55 5.36 3.44
N GLU A 9 16.57 5.01 2.64
CA GLU A 9 16.39 4.64 1.22
C GLU A 9 15.44 3.45 1.08
N LEU A 10 15.54 2.46 1.98
CA LEU A 10 14.64 1.32 2.00
C LEU A 10 13.21 1.74 2.33
N VAL A 11 12.99 2.54 3.38
CA VAL A 11 11.65 3.03 3.75
C VAL A 11 11.04 3.86 2.62
N ALA A 12 11.82 4.74 2.00
CA ALA A 12 11.39 5.58 0.88
C ALA A 12 11.01 4.75 -0.36
N SER A 13 11.87 3.82 -0.76
CA SER A 13 11.60 2.95 -1.91
C SER A 13 10.41 2.02 -1.69
N PHE A 14 10.27 1.48 -0.47
CA PHE A 14 9.11 0.68 -0.09
C PHE A 14 7.81 1.48 -0.20
N TYR A 15 7.80 2.73 0.28
CA TYR A 15 6.63 3.60 0.16
C TYR A 15 6.31 3.91 -1.31
N ALA A 16 7.32 4.24 -2.11
CA ALA A 16 7.14 4.54 -3.53
C ALA A 16 6.69 3.31 -4.35
N GLU A 17 7.05 2.10 -3.93
CA GLU A 17 6.68 0.86 -4.59
C GLU A 17 5.28 0.38 -4.19
N HIS A 18 4.95 0.44 -2.90
CA HIS A 18 3.73 -0.19 -2.36
C HIS A 18 2.62 0.81 -2.01
N GLY A 19 2.91 2.11 -1.98
CA GLY A 19 1.96 3.14 -1.55
C GLY A 19 1.60 3.09 -0.06
N ARG A 20 2.40 2.37 0.75
CA ARG A 20 2.24 2.26 2.20
C ARG A 20 3.59 2.22 2.90
N TRP A 21 3.62 2.64 4.16
CA TRP A 21 4.82 2.49 4.99
C TRP A 21 5.10 1.01 5.34
N PRO A 22 6.36 0.64 5.56
CA PRO A 22 6.72 -0.70 6.01
C PRO A 22 6.12 -1.00 7.39
N SER A 23 5.72 -2.25 7.59
CA SER A 23 5.06 -2.69 8.82
C SER A 23 6.01 -3.45 9.74
N ALA A 24 6.04 -3.07 11.03
CA ALA A 24 6.75 -3.81 12.08
C ALA A 24 6.16 -5.23 12.32
N ALA A 25 4.96 -5.50 11.83
CA ALA A 25 4.30 -6.81 11.93
C ALA A 25 4.50 -7.68 10.67
N SER A 26 5.33 -7.26 9.72
CA SER A 26 5.60 -8.04 8.51
C SER A 26 6.37 -9.33 8.83
N SER A 27 6.07 -10.40 8.08
CA SER A 27 6.85 -11.65 8.12
C SER A 27 8.20 -11.52 7.40
N SER A 28 8.37 -10.52 6.53
CA SER A 28 9.65 -10.21 5.90
C SER A 28 10.56 -9.54 6.92
N SER A 29 11.71 -10.15 7.22
CA SER A 29 12.69 -9.58 8.15
C SER A 29 13.17 -8.18 7.74
N TYR A 30 13.28 -7.94 6.42
CA TYR A 30 13.67 -6.65 5.86
C TYR A 30 12.60 -5.56 6.10
N GLU A 31 11.34 -5.87 5.82
CA GLU A 31 10.23 -4.91 6.04
C GLU A 31 9.99 -4.70 7.54
N CYS A 32 10.03 -5.77 8.33
CA CYS A 32 9.85 -5.74 9.77
C CYS A 32 10.88 -4.81 10.43
N GLY A 33 12.17 -4.94 10.09
CA GLY A 33 13.22 -4.07 10.59
C GLY A 33 13.00 -2.59 10.25
N ALA A 34 12.60 -2.30 9.00
CA ALA A 34 12.29 -0.95 8.55
C ALA A 34 11.05 -0.36 9.24
N GLY A 35 10.01 -1.17 9.45
CA GLY A 35 8.82 -0.77 10.19
C GLY A 35 9.08 -0.50 11.66
N ILE A 36 9.91 -1.32 12.31
CA ILE A 36 10.36 -1.09 13.70
C ILE A 36 11.13 0.24 13.79
N TRP A 37 12.09 0.45 12.88
CA TRP A 37 12.87 1.68 12.86
C TRP A 37 11.98 2.92 12.67
N LEU A 38 11.04 2.88 11.73
CA LEU A 38 10.11 3.99 11.48
C LEU A 38 9.23 4.27 12.70
N ASN A 39 8.75 3.23 13.38
CA ASN A 39 7.95 3.39 14.59
C ASN A 39 8.75 4.04 15.73
N GLN A 40 10.02 3.66 15.90
CA GLN A 40 10.90 4.31 16.88
C GLN A 40 11.05 5.80 16.61
N GLN A 41 11.17 6.21 15.35
CA GLN A 41 11.24 7.62 14.99
C GLN A 41 9.95 8.35 15.40
N ARG A 42 8.79 7.73 15.15
CA ARG A 42 7.48 8.35 15.45
C ARG A 42 7.28 8.52 16.95
N VAL A 43 7.70 7.52 17.73
CA VAL A 43 7.65 7.58 19.19
C VAL A 43 8.56 8.68 19.72
N ALA A 44 9.80 8.78 19.22
CA ALA A 44 10.75 9.79 19.67
C ALA A 44 10.29 11.24 19.35
N ASP A 45 9.66 11.43 18.18
CA ASP A 45 9.10 12.71 17.75
C ASP A 45 7.84 13.09 18.55
N CYS A 46 6.91 12.14 18.75
CA CYS A 46 5.73 12.34 19.59
C CYS A 46 6.11 12.64 21.05
N ALA A 47 7.17 12.03 21.56
CA ALA A 47 7.70 12.30 22.91
C ALA A 47 8.46 13.64 23.00
N GLY A 48 8.69 14.34 21.89
CA GLY A 48 9.46 15.58 21.85
C GLY A 48 10.96 15.41 22.17
N THR A 49 11.46 14.18 22.10
CA THR A 49 12.86 13.83 22.41
C THR A 49 13.77 13.78 21.16
N MET A 50 13.19 13.96 19.98
CA MET A 50 13.93 13.93 18.73
C MET A 50 14.71 15.24 18.52
N ASP A 51 15.96 15.11 18.10
CA ASP A 51 16.78 16.25 17.69
C ASP A 51 16.14 16.97 16.47
N PRO A 52 16.03 18.32 16.48
CA PRO A 52 15.39 19.07 15.40
C PRO A 52 16.04 18.89 14.03
N PHE A 53 17.37 18.70 13.95
CA PHE A 53 18.03 18.43 12.66
C PHE A 53 17.65 17.04 12.14
N ARG A 54 17.55 16.05 13.02
CA ARG A 54 17.05 14.72 12.67
C ARG A 54 15.60 14.77 12.17
N THR A 55 14.73 15.50 12.85
CA THR A 55 13.35 15.75 12.40
C THR A 55 13.33 16.35 10.99
N SER A 56 14.06 17.43 10.75
CA SER A 56 14.13 18.07 9.43
C SER A 56 14.68 17.14 8.35
N PHE A 57 15.63 16.28 8.70
CA PHE A 57 16.21 15.30 7.78
C PHE A 57 15.17 14.23 7.37
N LEU A 58 14.40 13.71 8.33
CA LEU A 58 13.32 12.76 8.05
C LEU A 58 12.19 13.42 7.23
N ASP A 59 11.88 14.69 7.49
CA ASP A 59 10.86 15.44 6.73
C ASP A 59 11.25 15.61 5.27
N HIS A 60 12.54 15.84 5.01
CA HIS A 60 13.06 15.97 3.66
C HIS A 60 13.08 14.63 2.90
N HIS A 61 13.52 13.55 3.55
CA HIS A 61 13.73 12.26 2.88
C HIS A 61 12.52 11.33 2.89
N LEU A 62 11.62 11.47 3.88
CA LEU A 62 10.46 10.62 4.08
C LEU A 62 9.21 11.49 4.31
N PRO A 63 8.78 12.29 3.33
CA PRO A 63 7.60 13.14 3.49
C PRO A 63 6.38 12.30 3.93
N GLY A 64 5.69 12.75 4.97
CA GLY A 64 4.56 12.01 5.55
C GLY A 64 4.95 10.83 6.45
N TRP A 65 6.22 10.70 6.84
CA TRP A 65 6.66 9.61 7.73
C TRP A 65 5.93 9.60 9.08
N ARG A 66 5.35 10.71 9.52
CA ARG A 66 4.52 10.78 10.74
C ARG A 66 3.09 10.28 10.58
N SER A 67 2.61 10.08 9.35
CA SER A 67 1.22 9.70 9.09
C SER A 67 0.87 8.40 9.81
N SER A 68 -0.24 8.44 10.54
CA SER A 68 -0.78 7.27 11.22
C SER A 68 -1.33 6.26 10.19
N PRO A 69 -1.52 4.99 10.58
CA PRO A 69 -2.21 4.01 9.72
C PRO A 69 -3.60 4.47 9.27
N GLU A 70 -4.28 5.31 10.05
CA GLU A 70 -5.58 5.85 9.71
C GLU A 70 -5.47 7.00 8.68
N ASP A 71 -4.51 7.91 8.83
CA ASP A 71 -4.28 8.99 7.85
C ASP A 71 -3.98 8.43 6.46
N ILE A 72 -3.13 7.39 6.40
CA ILE A 72 -2.79 6.70 5.15
C ILE A 72 -4.02 6.02 4.56
N TRP A 73 -4.85 5.40 5.41
CA TRP A 73 -6.08 4.77 4.94
C TRP A 73 -7.02 5.81 4.31
N GLN A 74 -7.20 6.97 4.96
CA GLN A 74 -8.04 8.05 4.47
C GLN A 74 -7.52 8.71 3.19
N GLU A 75 -6.19 8.83 3.05
CA GLU A 75 -5.56 9.31 1.82
C GLU A 75 -5.85 8.36 0.65
N ARG A 76 -5.60 7.06 0.83
CA ARG A 76 -5.87 6.04 -0.21
C ARG A 76 -7.35 5.89 -0.54
N ALA A 77 -8.22 6.02 0.47
CA ALA A 77 -9.66 6.02 0.28
C ALA A 77 -10.10 7.20 -0.60
N ARG A 78 -9.54 8.39 -0.36
CA ARG A 78 -9.78 9.57 -1.19
C ARG A 78 -9.28 9.39 -2.61
N GLU A 79 -8.04 8.90 -2.81
CA GLU A 79 -7.52 8.60 -4.15
C GLU A 79 -8.44 7.64 -4.93
N ALA A 80 -8.97 6.61 -4.26
CA ALA A 80 -9.92 5.68 -4.87
C ALA A 80 -11.25 6.36 -5.25
N SER A 81 -11.78 7.21 -4.39
CA SER A 81 -13.01 7.95 -4.67
C SER A 81 -12.81 8.97 -5.80
N ASP A 82 -11.73 9.74 -5.76
CA ASP A 82 -11.37 10.72 -6.80
C ASP A 82 -11.21 10.04 -8.16
N PHE A 83 -10.59 8.86 -8.20
CA PHE A 83 -10.48 8.06 -9.42
C PHE A 83 -11.87 7.67 -9.95
N VAL A 84 -12.75 7.15 -9.09
CA VAL A 84 -14.11 6.74 -9.49
C VAL A 84 -14.93 7.94 -9.97
N LEU A 85 -14.81 9.10 -9.32
CA LEU A 85 -15.47 10.33 -9.72
C LEU A 85 -14.96 10.85 -11.07
N ALA A 86 -13.65 10.77 -11.31
CA ALA A 86 -13.02 11.27 -12.53
C ALA A 86 -13.29 10.37 -13.75
N TYR A 87 -13.26 9.05 -13.57
CA TYR A 87 -13.31 8.09 -14.68
C TYR A 87 -14.62 7.31 -14.79
N GLY A 88 -15.52 7.40 -13.80
CA GLY A 88 -16.81 6.69 -13.79
C GLY A 88 -16.68 5.17 -13.70
N ARG A 89 -15.50 4.66 -13.32
CA ARG A 89 -15.19 3.23 -13.18
C ARG A 89 -14.24 2.99 -12.03
N LEU A 90 -14.17 1.74 -11.57
CA LEU A 90 -13.15 1.30 -10.60
C LEU A 90 -11.77 1.20 -11.28
N PRO A 91 -10.69 1.40 -10.52
CA PRO A 91 -9.32 1.23 -11.02
C PRO A 91 -9.03 -0.25 -11.33
N ASP A 92 -8.23 -0.48 -12.37
CA ASP A 92 -7.87 -1.81 -12.86
C ASP A 92 -6.49 -2.24 -12.37
N MET A 93 -6.39 -3.50 -11.94
CA MET A 93 -5.12 -4.16 -11.58
C MET A 93 -4.18 -4.33 -12.78
N GLY A 94 -4.74 -4.41 -13.99
CA GLY A 94 -4.03 -4.52 -15.26
C GLY A 94 -3.59 -3.18 -15.86
N ALA A 95 -3.91 -2.05 -15.22
CA ALA A 95 -3.56 -0.74 -15.73
C ALA A 95 -2.04 -0.55 -15.88
N GLU A 96 -1.62 0.04 -17.00
CA GLU A 96 -0.22 0.43 -17.23
C GLU A 96 0.21 1.56 -16.29
N ALA A 97 -0.72 2.46 -15.96
CA ALA A 97 -0.48 3.56 -15.04
C ALA A 97 -0.24 3.02 -13.62
N LYS A 98 1.00 3.16 -13.13
CA LYS A 98 1.39 2.72 -11.78
C LYS A 98 0.46 3.28 -10.69
N GLY A 99 0.03 4.53 -10.82
CA GLY A 99 -0.90 5.16 -9.88
C GLY A 99 -2.23 4.42 -9.80
N GLU A 100 -2.90 4.19 -10.93
CA GLU A 100 -4.16 3.43 -10.97
C GLU A 100 -3.98 2.02 -10.39
N LYS A 101 -2.91 1.33 -10.78
CA LYS A 101 -2.61 -0.01 -10.29
C LYS A 101 -2.46 -0.07 -8.77
N LEU A 102 -1.84 0.93 -8.14
CA LEU A 102 -1.73 1.01 -6.69
C LEU A 102 -3.10 1.18 -6.01
N ILE A 103 -3.96 2.02 -6.57
CA ILE A 103 -5.34 2.20 -6.07
C ILE A 103 -6.12 0.87 -6.20
N ALA A 104 -5.98 0.17 -7.32
CA ALA A 104 -6.62 -1.13 -7.54
C ALA A 104 -6.14 -2.20 -6.54
N ILE A 105 -4.82 -2.27 -6.30
CA ILE A 105 -4.22 -3.17 -5.29
C ILE A 105 -4.79 -2.86 -3.91
N TRP A 106 -4.83 -1.58 -3.54
CA TRP A 106 -5.33 -1.14 -2.24
C TRP A 106 -6.81 -1.49 -2.04
N LEU A 107 -7.67 -1.23 -3.04
CA LEU A 107 -9.08 -1.62 -3.01
C LEU A 107 -9.24 -3.13 -2.86
N ASN A 108 -8.41 -3.93 -3.53
CA ASN A 108 -8.45 -5.38 -3.39
C ASN A 108 -8.06 -5.84 -1.97
N SER A 109 -7.11 -5.17 -1.31
CA SER A 109 -6.84 -5.41 0.12
C SER A 109 -8.04 -5.08 1.00
N GLN A 110 -8.78 -4.00 0.71
CA GLN A 110 -10.01 -3.68 1.47
C GLN A 110 -11.09 -4.74 1.27
N ARG A 111 -11.24 -5.28 0.04
CA ARG A 111 -12.13 -6.41 -0.23
C ARG A 111 -11.72 -7.64 0.57
N ALA A 112 -10.43 -7.99 0.59
CA ALA A 112 -9.96 -9.14 1.36
C ALA A 112 -10.27 -9.00 2.86
N LEU A 113 -10.09 -7.80 3.44
CA LEU A 113 -10.47 -7.50 4.82
C LEU A 113 -11.98 -7.60 5.06
N GLU A 114 -12.81 -7.16 4.11
CA GLU A 114 -14.26 -7.33 4.21
C GLU A 114 -14.64 -8.82 4.20
N HIS A 115 -14.05 -9.60 3.30
CA HIS A 115 -14.32 -11.04 3.19
C HIS A 115 -13.87 -11.81 4.43
N SER A 116 -12.78 -11.38 5.09
CA SER A 116 -12.32 -11.97 6.35
C SER A 116 -13.05 -11.42 7.59
N GLY A 117 -14.00 -10.49 7.42
CA GLY A 117 -14.71 -9.84 8.52
C GLY A 117 -13.83 -8.92 9.38
N SER A 118 -12.67 -8.52 8.87
CA SER A 118 -11.67 -7.72 9.59
C SER A 118 -11.68 -6.24 9.16
N LEU A 119 -12.51 -5.85 8.19
CA LEU A 119 -12.65 -4.45 7.79
C LEU A 119 -13.50 -3.68 8.83
N PRO A 120 -12.97 -2.59 9.43
CA PRO A 120 -13.75 -1.75 10.32
C PRO A 120 -15.03 -1.21 9.67
N LEU A 121 -16.14 -1.23 10.42
CA LEU A 121 -17.46 -0.82 9.91
C LEU A 121 -17.46 0.61 9.32
N VAL A 122 -16.73 1.53 9.95
CA VAL A 122 -16.60 2.92 9.47
C VAL A 122 -15.94 2.96 8.09
N ARG A 123 -14.88 2.17 7.87
CA ARG A 123 -14.17 2.08 6.59
C ARG A 123 -15.04 1.47 5.50
N ARG A 124 -15.78 0.40 5.83
CA ARG A 124 -16.77 -0.21 4.93
C ARG A 124 -17.86 0.80 4.53
N ALA A 125 -18.43 1.52 5.49
CA ALA A 125 -19.48 2.50 5.25
C ALA A 125 -18.99 3.63 4.34
N TRP A 126 -17.77 4.12 4.59
CA TRP A 126 -17.15 5.15 3.77
C TRP A 126 -16.94 4.67 2.32
N LEU A 127 -16.35 3.48 2.11
CA LEU A 127 -16.12 2.92 0.78
C LEU A 127 -17.43 2.70 0.02
N LYS A 128 -18.47 2.22 0.70
CA LYS A 128 -19.80 2.03 0.09
C LYS A 128 -20.39 3.35 -0.41
N ALA A 129 -20.17 4.45 0.30
CA ALA A 129 -20.70 5.76 -0.07
C ALA A 129 -19.91 6.44 -1.19
N HIS A 130 -18.58 6.26 -1.23
CA HIS A 130 -17.69 7.07 -2.07
C HIS A 130 -17.06 6.32 -3.24
N CYS A 131 -17.12 4.99 -3.24
CA CYS A 131 -16.62 4.13 -4.31
C CYS A 131 -17.73 3.14 -4.75
N PRO A 132 -18.76 3.59 -5.51
CA PRO A 132 -19.82 2.71 -6.00
C PRO A 132 -19.27 1.44 -6.68
N GLY A 133 -19.88 0.30 -6.38
CA GLY A 133 -19.45 -0.99 -6.91
C GLY A 133 -18.14 -1.54 -6.33
N TRP A 134 -17.51 -0.91 -5.32
CA TRP A 134 -16.20 -1.39 -4.82
C TRP A 134 -16.17 -2.84 -4.34
N LEU A 135 -17.29 -3.44 -3.94
CA LEU A 135 -17.41 -4.87 -3.59
C LEU A 135 -17.74 -5.77 -4.79
N GLU A 136 -18.27 -5.19 -5.86
CA GLU A 136 -18.57 -5.90 -7.09
C GLU A 136 -17.27 -6.03 -7.86
N ALA A 137 -16.64 -7.20 -7.76
CA ALA A 137 -15.52 -7.52 -8.62
C ALA A 137 -15.98 -7.45 -10.07
N SER A 138 -15.18 -6.80 -10.91
CA SER A 138 -15.30 -6.89 -12.37
C SER A 138 -15.56 -8.36 -12.76
N PRO A 139 -16.58 -8.65 -13.58
CA PRO A 139 -16.93 -10.00 -13.97
C PRO A 139 -15.93 -10.51 -15.01
N ASP A 140 -14.69 -10.79 -14.61
CA ASP A 140 -13.90 -11.83 -15.28
C ASP A 140 -12.70 -12.31 -14.46
N ARG A 141 -12.84 -13.52 -13.92
CA ARG A 141 -11.70 -14.44 -13.77
C ARG A 141 -12.24 -15.85 -13.93
N PRO A 142 -11.91 -16.58 -15.02
CA PRO A 142 -12.19 -18.00 -15.07
C PRO A 142 -11.38 -18.71 -13.98
N VAL A 143 -12.11 -19.34 -13.06
CA VAL A 143 -11.55 -20.28 -12.10
C VAL A 143 -11.06 -21.50 -12.88
N GLY A 144 -9.76 -21.78 -12.77
CA GLY A 144 -9.18 -23.06 -13.14
C GLY A 144 -8.47 -23.09 -14.48
N ARG A 145 -7.13 -23.08 -14.43
CA ARG A 145 -6.34 -24.03 -15.21
C ARG A 145 -5.10 -24.40 -14.39
N ALA A 146 -5.04 -25.68 -14.04
CA ALA A 146 -3.81 -26.34 -13.63
C ALA A 146 -2.74 -26.06 -14.69
N ILE A 147 -1.55 -25.68 -14.27
CA ILE A 147 -0.39 -25.50 -15.13
C ILE A 147 -0.02 -26.91 -15.66
N PRO A 148 -0.13 -27.20 -16.97
CA PRO A 148 0.56 -28.36 -17.51
C PRO A 148 2.04 -27.99 -17.61
N MET A 149 2.86 -28.74 -16.88
CA MET A 149 4.30 -28.75 -17.09
C MET A 149 4.62 -29.18 -18.54
N PHE A 150 5.55 -28.45 -19.15
CA PHE A 150 6.25 -28.74 -20.41
C PHE A 150 5.47 -28.63 -21.73
N ALA A 151 5.82 -27.60 -22.50
CA ALA A 151 6.01 -27.73 -23.94
C ALA A 151 7.10 -26.76 -24.40
N LEU A 152 8.35 -27.25 -24.40
CA LEU A 152 9.40 -26.69 -25.26
C LEU A 152 8.89 -26.76 -26.70
N LYS A 153 8.83 -25.62 -27.39
CA LYS A 153 8.96 -25.60 -28.84
C LYS A 153 10.06 -24.61 -29.22
N ARG A 154 11.19 -25.22 -29.62
CA ARG A 154 12.21 -24.63 -30.47
C ARG A 154 11.56 -24.10 -31.74
N HIS A 155 12.00 -22.94 -32.23
CA HIS A 155 12.01 -22.68 -33.67
C HIS A 155 13.28 -21.89 -34.07
N PRO A 156 13.74 -22.07 -35.32
CA PRO A 156 15.15 -21.99 -35.68
C PRO A 156 15.51 -20.72 -36.47
N SER A 157 16.81 -20.52 -36.64
CA SER A 157 17.42 -20.02 -37.87
C SER A 157 18.72 -20.78 -38.09
#